data_AF-A0A321LPZ9-F1
#
_entry.id   AF-A0A321LPZ9-F1
#
_cell.length_a   1.000
_cell.length_b   1.000
_cell.length_c   1.000
_cell.angle_alpha   90.00
_cell.angle_beta   90.00
_cell.angle_gamma   90.00
#
_symmetry.space_group_name_H-M   'P 1'
#
loop_
_entity.id
_entity.type
_entity.pdbx_description
1 polymer ?
#
loop_
_entity_poly.entity_id
_entity_poly.type
_entity_poly.pdbx_seq_one_letter_code
_entity_poly.pdbx_strand_id
1 'polypeptide(L)'
;MSDDTLEFVESELADLSVSSADDPLNFIDEVIAWLHRWANTYEIQISLDKPAYCCFVGCDRVAQVAESLGEFSLQRHFRDDTPQDLLGRVYISSPTLHSVFSRDIAAASIEGLENELERLGLTSHAVVIFNAGSKRALWRTATRRELTTIQIGGAFDAVLRSEDFEKQLKNFYVDYLATPQGFARPWKNASKLKTKDELELEVRNCLLMFLRLQYKTSLWVIPESHESTGRADLKVFFIEERVVYFLELKVFRASDSESYTLDWGKKGIAQAHSYRLANDQCQVAYACCYDARGRDVEIAELVTYANTMNVLYRRYFMYQSSENFHRSFMP
;
A
#
# COMPACT_ATOMS: atom_id res chain seq x y z
N MET A 1 -8.67 22.85 -21.41
CA MET A 1 -7.55 21.90 -21.59
C MET A 1 -7.09 22.02 -23.03
N SER A 2 -5.78 22.07 -23.31
CA SER A 2 -5.29 21.99 -24.69
C SER A 2 -5.45 20.55 -25.21
N ASP A 3 -5.57 20.37 -26.52
CA ASP A 3 -5.73 19.04 -27.14
C ASP A 3 -4.57 18.09 -26.77
N ASP A 4 -3.32 18.58 -26.75
CA ASP A 4 -2.14 17.83 -26.30
C ASP A 4 -2.25 17.30 -24.86
N THR A 5 -3.04 17.97 -24.00
CA THR A 5 -3.28 17.51 -22.62
C THR A 5 -4.15 16.26 -22.61
N LEU A 6 -5.18 16.28 -23.44
CA LEU A 6 -6.22 15.28 -23.45
C LEU A 6 -5.67 13.99 -24.04
N GLU A 7 -4.91 14.10 -25.14
CA GLU A 7 -4.24 12.97 -25.80
C GLU A 7 -3.21 12.29 -24.89
N PHE A 8 -2.44 13.08 -24.12
CA PHE A 8 -1.49 12.53 -23.15
C PHE A 8 -2.18 11.81 -21.99
N VAL A 9 -3.20 12.45 -21.38
CA VAL A 9 -3.99 11.81 -20.32
C VAL A 9 -4.65 10.54 -20.83
N GLU A 10 -5.17 10.55 -22.06
CA GLU A 10 -5.75 9.37 -22.69
C GLU A 10 -4.70 8.26 -22.92
N SER A 11 -3.47 8.61 -23.33
CA SER A 11 -2.38 7.61 -23.47
C SER A 11 -1.97 6.98 -22.14
N GLU A 12 -1.87 7.76 -21.06
CA GLU A 12 -1.54 7.25 -19.73
C GLU A 12 -2.73 6.51 -19.09
N LEU A 13 -3.97 6.94 -19.37
CA LEU A 13 -5.19 6.23 -18.98
C LEU A 13 -5.32 4.90 -19.73
N ALA A 14 -4.86 4.81 -20.98
CA ALA A 14 -4.83 3.55 -21.71
C ALA A 14 -3.94 2.53 -20.98
N ASP A 15 -2.77 2.95 -20.49
CA ASP A 15 -1.90 2.09 -19.65
C ASP A 15 -2.52 1.75 -18.29
N LEU A 16 -3.29 2.66 -17.69
CA LEU A 16 -4.06 2.40 -16.47
C LEU A 16 -5.21 1.40 -16.68
N SER A 17 -5.82 1.38 -17.88
CA SER A 17 -6.90 0.45 -18.23
C SER A 17 -6.44 -1.01 -18.37
N VAL A 18 -5.11 -1.23 -18.40
CA VAL A 18 -4.50 -2.57 -18.41
C VAL A 18 -4.47 -3.21 -17.01
N SER A 19 -4.82 -2.47 -15.95
CA SER A 19 -5.26 -3.08 -14.69
C SER A 19 -6.47 -3.94 -15.00
N SER A 20 -6.27 -5.25 -15.13
CA SER A 20 -7.34 -6.18 -15.45
C SER A 20 -8.47 -5.98 -14.44
N ALA A 21 -9.72 -5.96 -14.89
CA ALA A 21 -10.88 -5.94 -13.99
C ALA A 21 -10.79 -7.03 -12.89
N ASP A 22 -10.00 -8.07 -13.16
CA ASP A 22 -9.73 -9.22 -12.30
C ASP A 22 -8.54 -9.04 -11.33
N ASP A 23 -7.87 -7.87 -11.29
CA ASP A 23 -6.78 -7.64 -10.33
C ASP A 23 -7.36 -7.57 -8.89
N PRO A 24 -6.99 -8.51 -7.99
CA PRO A 24 -7.43 -8.49 -6.60
C PRO A 24 -7.17 -7.16 -5.88
N LEU A 25 -6.13 -6.41 -6.26
CA LEU A 25 -5.80 -5.14 -5.63
C LEU A 25 -6.85 -4.06 -5.91
N ASN A 26 -7.58 -4.12 -7.02
CA ASN A 26 -8.68 -3.19 -7.30
C ASN A 26 -9.79 -3.30 -6.24
N PHE A 27 -10.10 -4.53 -5.82
CA PHE A 27 -11.06 -4.76 -4.73
C PHE A 27 -10.54 -4.22 -3.39
N ILE A 28 -9.26 -4.46 -3.08
CA ILE A 28 -8.62 -3.97 -1.85
C ILE A 28 -8.68 -2.44 -1.81
N ASP A 29 -8.32 -1.76 -2.92
CA ASP A 29 -8.36 -0.31 -3.07
C ASP A 29 -9.77 0.26 -2.86
N GLU A 30 -10.78 -0.33 -3.50
CA GLU A 30 -12.16 0.16 -3.40
C GLU A 30 -12.71 -0.02 -1.97
N VAL A 31 -12.47 -1.16 -1.33
CA VAL A 31 -12.89 -1.41 0.06
C VAL A 31 -12.19 -0.45 1.02
N ILE A 32 -10.87 -0.27 0.90
CA ILE A 32 -10.14 0.61 1.80
C ILE A 32 -10.57 2.07 1.62
N ALA A 33 -10.75 2.53 0.38
CA ALA A 33 -11.26 3.87 0.11
C ALA A 33 -12.68 4.06 0.68
N TRP A 34 -13.54 3.06 0.56
CA TRP A 34 -14.88 3.05 1.17
C TRP A 34 -14.80 3.10 2.70
N LEU A 35 -13.93 2.30 3.32
CA LEU A 35 -13.70 2.29 4.77
C LEU A 35 -13.17 3.63 5.30
N HIS A 36 -12.32 4.32 4.55
CA HIS A 36 -11.87 5.67 4.89
C HIS A 36 -13.02 6.67 4.93
N ARG A 37 -13.88 6.67 3.89
CA ARG A 37 -15.08 7.52 3.90
C ARG A 37 -15.98 7.17 5.08
N TRP A 38 -16.28 5.90 5.26
CA TRP A 38 -17.12 5.41 6.36
C TRP A 38 -16.58 5.83 7.74
N ALA A 39 -15.28 5.61 8.01
CA ALA A 39 -14.65 5.90 9.30
C ALA A 39 -14.49 7.41 9.58
N ASN A 40 -14.58 8.25 8.56
CA ASN A 40 -14.59 9.71 8.68
C ASN A 40 -16.01 10.28 8.80
N THR A 41 -17.02 9.59 8.26
CA THR A 41 -18.43 9.99 8.37
C THR A 41 -19.03 9.62 9.72
N TYR A 42 -18.71 8.45 10.26
CA TYR A 42 -19.34 7.94 11.49
C TYR A 42 -18.41 7.99 12.70
N GLU A 43 -18.97 8.40 13.83
CA GLU A 43 -18.31 8.24 15.11
C GLU A 43 -18.36 6.75 15.52
N ILE A 44 -17.22 6.09 15.45
CA ILE A 44 -17.11 4.67 15.78
C ILE A 44 -17.15 4.52 17.30
N GLN A 45 -18.32 4.17 17.84
CA GLN A 45 -18.44 3.81 19.25
C GLN A 45 -17.87 2.42 19.49
N ILE A 46 -16.62 2.37 19.94
CA ILE A 46 -15.96 1.12 20.35
C ILE A 46 -16.36 0.85 21.80
N SER A 47 -17.17 -0.18 22.00
CA SER A 47 -17.45 -0.70 23.34
C SER A 47 -16.89 -2.12 23.48
N LEU A 48 -16.45 -2.49 24.68
CA LEU A 48 -15.79 -3.78 24.94
C LEU A 48 -16.70 -5.00 24.67
N ASP A 49 -18.01 -4.78 24.68
CA ASP A 49 -19.07 -5.76 24.46
C ASP A 49 -19.52 -5.88 22.99
N LYS A 50 -19.04 -4.99 22.10
CA LYS A 50 -19.40 -5.01 20.68
C LYS A 50 -18.29 -5.60 19.82
N PRO A 51 -18.64 -6.26 18.69
CA PRO A 51 -17.65 -6.68 17.71
C PRO A 51 -16.80 -5.48 17.24
N ALA A 52 -15.48 -5.61 17.29
CA ALA A 52 -14.56 -4.56 16.85
C ALA A 52 -14.15 -4.70 15.38
N TYR A 53 -14.64 -5.73 14.69
CA TYR A 53 -14.17 -6.11 13.36
C TYR A 53 -15.28 -6.27 12.34
N CYS A 54 -14.96 -6.01 11.08
CA CYS A 54 -15.70 -6.55 9.94
C CYS A 54 -14.71 -7.08 8.88
N CYS A 55 -15.22 -7.90 7.98
CA CYS A 55 -14.42 -8.52 6.93
C CYS A 55 -15.12 -8.38 5.58
N PHE A 56 -14.38 -8.01 4.54
CA PHE A 56 -14.82 -7.96 3.16
C PHE A 56 -14.07 -9.01 2.36
N VAL A 57 -14.78 -9.72 1.48
CA VAL A 57 -14.26 -10.76 0.61
C VAL A 57 -14.64 -10.45 -0.83
N GLY A 58 -13.64 -10.36 -1.71
CA GLY A 58 -13.83 -10.03 -3.13
C GLY A 58 -14.13 -11.26 -3.95
N CYS A 59 -15.28 -11.30 -4.61
CA CYS A 59 -15.75 -12.42 -5.45
C CYS A 59 -16.34 -11.93 -6.77
N ASP A 60 -16.06 -12.61 -7.89
CA ASP A 60 -16.61 -12.25 -9.20
C ASP A 60 -18.09 -12.60 -9.33
N ARG A 61 -18.50 -13.74 -8.75
CA ARG A 61 -19.87 -14.27 -8.79
C ARG A 61 -20.58 -14.15 -7.45
N VAL A 62 -20.56 -12.96 -6.88
CA VAL A 62 -21.04 -12.64 -5.53
C VAL A 62 -22.36 -13.32 -5.17
N ALA A 63 -23.39 -13.19 -6.02
CA ALA A 63 -24.71 -13.76 -5.76
C ALA A 63 -24.68 -15.29 -5.70
N GLN A 64 -23.99 -15.95 -6.63
CA GLN A 64 -23.86 -17.41 -6.63
C GLN A 64 -23.10 -17.92 -5.40
N VAL A 65 -22.03 -17.23 -5.01
CA VAL A 65 -21.26 -17.56 -3.81
C VAL A 65 -22.13 -17.39 -2.56
N ALA A 66 -22.79 -16.24 -2.41
CA ALA A 66 -23.67 -15.96 -1.28
C ALA A 66 -24.83 -16.96 -1.16
N GLU A 67 -25.48 -17.31 -2.27
CA GLU A 67 -26.54 -18.33 -2.31
C GLU A 67 -26.02 -19.72 -1.91
N SER A 68 -24.83 -20.11 -2.40
CA SER A 68 -24.24 -21.42 -2.10
C SER A 68 -23.85 -21.59 -0.63
N LEU A 69 -23.43 -20.50 0.02
CA LEU A 69 -23.01 -20.52 1.43
C LEU A 69 -24.19 -20.40 2.40
N GLY A 70 -25.34 -19.89 1.92
CA GLY A 70 -26.52 -19.65 2.75
C GLY A 70 -26.32 -18.54 3.80
N GLU A 71 -27.43 -18.06 4.39
CA GLU A 71 -27.43 -17.08 5.49
C GLU A 71 -26.84 -15.70 5.15
N PHE A 72 -26.57 -15.41 3.88
CA PHE A 72 -26.15 -14.09 3.41
C PHE A 72 -27.36 -13.26 2.95
N SER A 73 -27.42 -12.01 3.40
CA SER A 73 -28.47 -11.05 3.06
C SER A 73 -27.93 -9.96 2.15
N LEU A 74 -28.64 -9.69 1.05
CA LEU A 74 -28.29 -8.62 0.10
C LEU A 74 -28.34 -7.24 0.79
N GLN A 75 -27.25 -6.50 0.69
CA GLN A 75 -27.12 -5.13 1.16
C GLN A 75 -27.35 -4.17 -0.02
N ARG A 76 -28.58 -3.68 -0.14
CA ARG A 76 -28.96 -2.75 -1.21
C ARG A 76 -28.29 -1.41 -0.99
N HIS A 77 -27.82 -0.79 -2.07
CA HIS A 77 -27.19 0.53 -2.04
C HIS A 77 -25.96 0.64 -1.14
N PHE A 78 -25.29 -0.45 -0.78
CA PHE A 78 -24.16 -0.44 0.16
C PHE A 78 -23.05 0.58 -0.17
N ARG A 79 -22.81 0.81 -1.47
CA ARG A 79 -21.81 1.78 -1.95
C ARG A 79 -22.19 3.22 -1.64
N ASP A 80 -23.48 3.55 -1.74
CA ASP A 80 -24.03 4.91 -1.68
C ASP A 80 -24.63 5.22 -0.30
N ASP A 81 -25.20 4.21 0.36
CA ASP A 81 -25.81 4.25 1.68
C ASP A 81 -24.93 3.45 2.66
N THR A 82 -24.03 4.16 3.31
CA THR A 82 -23.05 3.58 4.22
C THR A 82 -23.74 3.09 5.51
N PRO A 83 -23.75 1.78 5.81
CA PRO A 83 -24.46 1.25 6.96
C PRO A 83 -23.79 1.69 8.26
N GLN A 84 -24.59 2.09 9.26
CA GLN A 84 -24.08 2.44 10.58
C GLN A 84 -23.59 1.20 11.36
N ASP A 85 -24.12 0.02 11.05
CA ASP A 85 -23.86 -1.24 11.73
C ASP A 85 -22.87 -2.13 10.95
N LEU A 86 -21.71 -1.56 10.63
CA LEU A 86 -20.72 -2.26 9.80
C LEU A 86 -20.09 -3.49 10.51
N LEU A 87 -19.89 -3.39 11.83
CA LEU A 87 -19.09 -4.34 12.61
C LEU A 87 -19.84 -5.64 12.92
N GLY A 88 -19.09 -6.72 13.16
CA GLY A 88 -19.63 -8.05 13.48
C GLY A 88 -20.11 -8.83 12.26
N ARG A 89 -19.63 -8.49 11.06
CA ARG A 89 -20.12 -9.03 9.79
C ARG A 89 -19.01 -9.43 8.84
N VAL A 90 -19.30 -10.45 8.04
CA VAL A 90 -18.58 -10.78 6.80
C VAL A 90 -19.41 -10.28 5.62
N TYR A 91 -18.77 -9.55 4.73
CA TYR A 91 -19.32 -9.03 3.50
C TYR A 91 -18.67 -9.76 2.32
N ILE A 92 -19.47 -10.39 1.47
CA ILE A 92 -19.03 -10.88 0.17
C ILE A 92 -19.44 -9.82 -0.85
N SER A 93 -18.48 -9.37 -1.65
CA SER A 93 -18.68 -8.21 -2.51
C SER A 93 -18.05 -8.39 -3.89
N SER A 94 -18.63 -7.70 -4.87
CA SER A 94 -17.97 -7.49 -6.15
C SER A 94 -16.75 -6.59 -5.96
N PRO A 95 -15.79 -6.58 -6.90
CA PRO A 95 -14.62 -5.70 -6.83
C PRO A 95 -14.94 -4.21 -6.66
N THR A 96 -16.12 -3.78 -7.12
CA THR A 96 -16.56 -2.38 -7.13
C THR A 96 -17.62 -2.04 -6.08
N LEU A 97 -17.91 -2.95 -5.15
CA LEU A 97 -18.93 -2.79 -4.09
C LEU A 97 -20.37 -2.55 -4.57
N HIS A 98 -20.69 -2.80 -5.85
CA HIS A 98 -22.06 -2.64 -6.37
C HIS A 98 -23.00 -3.76 -5.94
N SER A 99 -22.46 -4.95 -5.69
CA SER A 99 -23.21 -6.10 -5.18
C SER A 99 -22.54 -6.58 -3.91
N VAL A 100 -23.21 -6.43 -2.78
CA VAL A 100 -22.69 -6.77 -1.46
C VAL A 100 -23.72 -7.61 -0.73
N PHE A 101 -23.27 -8.73 -0.17
CA PHE A 101 -24.07 -9.57 0.69
C PHE A 101 -23.37 -9.65 2.05
N SER A 102 -24.12 -9.59 3.13
CA SER A 102 -23.55 -9.68 4.48
C SER A 102 -24.14 -10.84 5.28
N ARG A 103 -23.35 -11.32 6.23
CA ARG A 103 -23.76 -12.28 7.25
C ARG A 103 -23.16 -11.85 8.59
N ASP A 104 -23.96 -11.93 9.64
CA ASP A 104 -23.50 -11.69 11.01
C ASP A 104 -22.59 -12.83 11.46
N ILE A 105 -21.54 -12.49 12.19
CA ILE A 105 -20.55 -13.44 12.70
C ILE A 105 -20.20 -13.12 14.15
N ALA A 106 -19.91 -14.18 14.92
CA ALA A 106 -19.54 -14.07 16.33
C ALA A 106 -18.02 -13.85 16.54
N ALA A 107 -17.24 -13.58 15.50
CA ALA A 107 -15.79 -13.49 15.62
C ALA A 107 -15.37 -12.18 16.32
N ALA A 108 -14.75 -12.33 17.49
CA ALA A 108 -14.21 -11.22 18.28
C ALA A 108 -12.71 -10.96 18.02
N SER A 109 -12.08 -11.73 17.13
CA SER A 109 -10.65 -11.64 16.85
C SER A 109 -10.35 -11.90 15.36
N ILE A 110 -9.16 -11.49 14.92
CA ILE A 110 -8.65 -11.76 13.56
C ILE A 110 -8.54 -13.28 13.32
N GLU A 111 -8.08 -14.04 14.32
CA GLU A 111 -8.00 -15.50 14.23
C GLU A 111 -9.39 -16.13 14.07
N GLY A 112 -10.39 -15.65 14.84
CA GLY A 112 -11.76 -16.09 14.68
C GLY A 112 -12.35 -15.79 13.30
N LEU A 113 -11.98 -14.65 12.71
CA LEU A 113 -12.36 -14.29 11.35
C LEU A 113 -11.71 -15.20 10.32
N GLU A 114 -10.41 -15.44 10.41
CA GLU A 114 -9.70 -16.33 9.48
C GLU A 114 -10.24 -17.76 9.55
N ASN A 115 -10.51 -18.29 10.75
CA ASN A 115 -11.16 -19.59 10.92
C ASN A 115 -12.54 -19.65 10.28
N GLU A 116 -13.32 -18.57 10.39
CA GLU A 116 -14.64 -18.46 9.76
C GLU A 116 -14.53 -18.40 8.23
N LEU A 117 -13.56 -17.64 7.69
CA LEU A 117 -13.29 -17.61 6.25
C LEU A 117 -12.84 -18.98 5.73
N GLU A 118 -12.05 -19.73 6.50
CA GLU A 118 -11.66 -21.09 6.17
C GLU A 118 -12.87 -22.04 6.15
N ARG A 119 -13.73 -21.97 7.17
CA ARG A 119 -14.97 -22.73 7.24
C ARG A 119 -15.90 -22.46 6.05
N LEU A 120 -15.92 -21.22 5.56
CA LEU A 120 -16.70 -20.79 4.39
C LEU A 120 -16.01 -21.08 3.04
N GLY A 121 -14.77 -21.59 3.04
CA GLY A 121 -14.01 -21.82 1.81
C GLY A 121 -13.61 -20.53 1.09
N LEU A 122 -13.52 -19.41 1.80
CA LEU A 122 -13.25 -18.08 1.24
C LEU A 122 -11.77 -17.68 1.32
N THR A 123 -10.89 -18.55 1.84
CA THR A 123 -9.46 -18.24 2.05
C THR A 123 -8.68 -17.98 0.76
N SER A 124 -9.15 -18.46 -0.38
CA SER A 124 -8.55 -18.22 -1.70
C SER A 124 -8.90 -16.87 -2.32
N HIS A 125 -9.71 -16.05 -1.67
CA HIS A 125 -10.17 -14.76 -2.23
C HIS A 125 -9.34 -13.59 -1.69
N ALA A 126 -9.51 -12.42 -2.31
CA ALA A 126 -9.03 -11.17 -1.76
C ALA A 126 -9.85 -10.81 -0.50
N VAL A 127 -9.16 -10.43 0.57
CA VAL A 127 -9.78 -10.18 1.88
C VAL A 127 -9.30 -8.86 2.44
N VAL A 128 -10.23 -8.07 3.00
CA VAL A 128 -9.95 -6.90 3.84
C VAL A 128 -10.65 -7.06 5.18
N ILE A 129 -9.88 -7.11 6.26
CA ILE A 129 -10.36 -7.12 7.64
C ILE A 129 -10.17 -5.73 8.23
N PHE A 130 -11.25 -5.08 8.63
CA PHE A 130 -11.17 -3.79 9.31
C PHE A 130 -11.30 -3.96 10.82
N ASN A 131 -10.38 -3.36 11.56
CA ASN A 131 -10.41 -3.23 13.02
C ASN A 131 -10.79 -1.78 13.37
N ALA A 132 -12.03 -1.58 13.79
CA ALA A 132 -12.57 -0.28 14.18
C ALA A 132 -11.81 0.31 15.39
N GLY A 133 -11.43 -0.54 16.35
CA GLY A 133 -10.71 -0.19 17.56
C GLY A 133 -9.41 0.58 17.33
N SER A 134 -8.64 0.14 16.34
CA SER A 134 -7.36 0.75 15.96
C SER A 134 -7.43 1.58 14.67
N LYS A 135 -8.61 1.64 14.04
CA LYS A 135 -8.82 2.14 12.68
C LYS A 135 -7.78 1.57 11.71
N ARG A 136 -7.57 0.26 11.71
CA ARG A 136 -6.61 -0.41 10.81
C ARG A 136 -7.35 -1.36 9.90
N ALA A 137 -6.98 -1.38 8.63
CA ALA A 137 -7.36 -2.45 7.72
C ALA A 137 -6.18 -3.40 7.56
N LEU A 138 -6.45 -4.69 7.63
CA LEU A 138 -5.55 -5.75 7.25
C LEU A 138 -6.06 -6.35 5.94
N TRP A 139 -5.18 -6.71 5.03
CA TRP A 139 -5.60 -7.27 3.76
C TRP A 139 -4.66 -8.35 3.25
N ARG A 140 -5.20 -9.24 2.43
CA ARG A 140 -4.47 -10.31 1.76
C ARG A 140 -5.12 -10.68 0.44
N THR A 141 -4.39 -11.39 -0.42
CA THR A 141 -4.89 -11.92 -1.70
C THR A 141 -4.65 -13.42 -1.77
N ALA A 142 -5.17 -14.09 -2.82
CA ALA A 142 -4.92 -15.52 -3.05
C ALA A 142 -3.42 -15.86 -3.11
N THR A 143 -2.66 -14.98 -3.79
CA THR A 143 -1.22 -15.12 -4.00
C THR A 143 -0.41 -14.65 -2.79
N ARG A 144 -0.97 -13.76 -1.96
CA ARG A 144 -0.32 -13.20 -0.77
C ARG A 144 -1.09 -13.58 0.48
N ARG A 145 -0.65 -14.64 1.17
CA ARG A 145 -1.35 -15.15 2.36
C ARG A 145 -1.09 -14.33 3.63
N GLU A 146 0.04 -13.64 3.73
CA GLU A 146 0.32 -12.78 4.88
C GLU A 146 -0.53 -11.51 4.84
N LEU A 147 -1.11 -11.15 5.98
CA LEU A 147 -1.89 -9.93 6.14
C LEU A 147 -0.97 -8.70 6.13
N THR A 148 -1.14 -7.84 5.14
CA THR A 148 -0.56 -6.49 5.10
C THR A 148 -1.47 -5.53 5.85
N THR A 149 -0.90 -4.59 6.62
CA THR A 149 -1.68 -3.61 7.40
C THR A 149 -1.60 -2.22 6.80
N ILE A 150 -2.71 -1.48 6.84
CA ILE A 150 -2.80 -0.07 6.51
C ILE A 150 -3.62 0.69 7.54
N GLN A 151 -3.28 1.96 7.75
CA GLN A 151 -4.04 2.86 8.62
C GLN A 151 -5.26 3.41 7.87
N ILE A 152 -6.40 3.41 8.55
CA ILE A 152 -7.65 4.04 8.15
C ILE A 152 -7.87 5.31 8.98
N GLY A 153 -8.37 6.36 8.34
CA GLY A 153 -8.53 7.69 8.93
C GLY A 153 -7.33 8.61 8.72
N GLY A 154 -7.50 9.89 9.06
CA GLY A 154 -6.58 10.98 8.73
C GLY A 154 -7.11 11.82 7.56
N ALA A 155 -6.26 12.71 7.02
CA ALA A 155 -6.60 13.44 5.81
C ALA A 155 -6.70 12.44 4.64
N PHE A 156 -7.93 12.17 4.21
CA PHE A 156 -8.22 11.36 3.04
C PHE A 156 -8.34 12.30 1.84
N ASP A 157 -7.73 11.90 0.73
CA ASP A 157 -7.79 12.66 -0.51
C ASP A 157 -7.28 14.11 -0.38
N ALA A 158 -6.19 14.27 0.38
CA ALA A 158 -5.51 15.54 0.52
C ALA A 158 -4.90 15.97 -0.82
N VAL A 159 -4.86 17.28 -1.06
CA VAL A 159 -4.13 17.82 -2.20
C VAL A 159 -2.63 17.72 -1.93
N LEU A 160 -1.89 17.06 -2.83
CA LEU A 160 -0.43 16.95 -2.76
C LEU A 160 0.22 17.69 -3.92
N ARG A 161 1.17 18.56 -3.59
CA ARG A 161 2.08 19.20 -4.55
C ARG A 161 3.37 18.40 -4.70
N SER A 162 3.98 18.48 -5.88
CA SER A 162 5.21 17.75 -6.22
C SER A 162 6.40 18.13 -5.32
N GLU A 163 6.45 19.37 -4.85
CA GLU A 163 7.47 19.86 -3.91
C GLU A 163 7.36 19.23 -2.51
N ASP A 164 6.15 18.80 -2.10
CA ASP A 164 5.91 18.16 -0.82
C ASP A 164 6.13 16.63 -0.87
N PHE A 165 6.37 16.05 -2.04
CA PHE A 165 6.41 14.60 -2.22
C PHE A 165 7.45 13.92 -1.35
N GLU A 166 8.65 14.51 -1.25
CA GLU A 166 9.73 13.97 -0.42
C GLU A 166 9.35 13.91 1.06
N LYS A 167 8.63 14.92 1.55
CA LYS A 167 8.11 14.93 2.92
C LYS A 167 7.14 13.77 3.12
N GLN A 168 6.31 13.45 2.12
CA GLN A 168 5.39 12.31 2.21
C GLN A 168 6.09 10.97 2.15
N LEU A 169 7.17 10.82 1.37
CA LEU A 169 8.00 9.62 1.42
C LEU A 169 8.63 9.42 2.80
N LYS A 170 9.05 10.52 3.45
CA LYS A 170 9.56 10.48 4.82
C LYS A 170 8.47 10.10 5.83
N ASN A 171 7.26 10.67 5.71
CA ASN A 171 6.12 10.32 6.57
C ASN A 171 5.76 8.84 6.43
N PHE A 172 5.67 8.34 5.19
CA PHE A 172 5.49 6.92 4.92
C PHE A 172 6.55 6.07 5.62
N TYR A 173 7.83 6.40 5.47
CA TYR A 173 8.90 5.68 6.14
C TYR A 173 8.72 5.65 7.66
N VAL A 174 8.45 6.79 8.29
CA VAL A 174 8.28 6.91 9.75
C VAL A 174 7.14 6.02 10.24
N ASP A 175 5.98 6.10 9.59
CA ASP A 175 4.77 5.43 10.05
C ASP A 175 4.76 3.93 9.71
N TYR A 176 5.32 3.55 8.56
CA TYR A 176 5.20 2.18 8.03
C TYR A 176 6.42 1.30 8.32
N LEU A 177 7.63 1.87 8.35
CA LEU A 177 8.86 1.11 8.15
C LEU A 177 9.96 1.38 9.17
N ALA A 178 9.97 2.54 9.82
CA ALA A 178 11.07 2.93 10.70
C ALA A 178 11.29 1.94 11.86
N THR A 179 10.24 1.28 12.35
CA THR A 179 10.32 0.39 13.51
C THR A 179 9.61 -0.95 13.26
N PRO A 180 9.86 -1.99 14.08
CA PRO A 180 9.12 -3.26 13.98
C PRO A 180 7.61 -3.15 14.20
N GLN A 181 7.16 -2.08 14.86
CA GLN A 181 5.77 -1.79 15.15
C GLN A 181 5.09 -0.99 14.03
N GLY A 182 5.84 -0.55 13.02
CA GLY A 182 5.30 0.13 11.84
C GLY A 182 4.31 -0.75 11.06
N PHE A 183 3.45 -0.13 10.26
CA PHE A 183 2.35 -0.81 9.58
C PHE A 183 2.78 -1.96 8.68
N ALA A 184 3.88 -1.83 7.94
CA ALA A 184 4.37 -2.88 7.05
C ALA A 184 5.05 -4.04 7.80
N ARG A 185 5.40 -3.83 9.09
CA ARG A 185 6.11 -4.78 9.95
C ARG A 185 7.32 -5.40 9.23
N PRO A 186 8.36 -4.62 8.94
CA PRO A 186 9.43 -5.04 8.01
C PRO A 186 10.28 -6.23 8.50
N TRP A 187 10.21 -6.54 9.80
CA TRP A 187 11.03 -7.56 10.45
C TRP A 187 10.28 -8.88 10.67
N LYS A 188 10.88 -9.98 10.22
CA LYS A 188 10.51 -11.34 10.63
C LYS A 188 11.02 -11.65 12.05
N ASN A 189 12.22 -11.16 12.37
CA ASN A 189 12.80 -11.17 13.71
C ASN A 189 13.77 -9.99 13.87
N ALA A 190 13.30 -8.92 14.51
CA ALA A 190 14.06 -7.68 14.64
C ALA A 190 15.33 -7.85 15.49
N SER A 191 15.28 -8.62 16.58
CA SER A 191 16.44 -8.84 17.46
C SER A 191 17.57 -9.65 16.80
N LYS A 192 17.27 -10.33 15.69
CA LYS A 192 18.25 -11.04 14.85
C LYS A 192 18.54 -10.33 13.53
N LEU A 193 18.06 -9.10 13.35
CA LEU A 193 18.16 -8.34 12.10
C LEU A 193 17.64 -9.11 10.87
N LYS A 194 16.61 -9.95 11.05
CA LYS A 194 16.00 -10.71 9.96
C LYS A 194 14.74 -10.00 9.46
N THR A 195 14.80 -9.50 8.24
CA THR A 195 13.67 -8.92 7.52
C THR A 195 12.77 -10.00 6.90
N LYS A 196 11.57 -9.60 6.46
CA LYS A 196 10.70 -10.45 5.63
C LYS A 196 11.39 -10.82 4.32
N ASP A 197 11.14 -12.01 3.79
CA ASP A 197 11.81 -12.49 2.57
C ASP A 197 11.50 -11.58 1.37
N GLU A 198 10.24 -11.17 1.20
CA GLU A 198 9.77 -10.27 0.13
C GLU A 198 9.61 -8.80 0.58
N LEU A 199 10.50 -8.30 1.43
CA LEU A 199 10.35 -6.96 2.00
C LEU A 199 10.27 -5.83 0.96
N GLU A 200 11.03 -5.89 -0.14
CA GLU A 200 10.99 -4.86 -1.20
C GLU A 200 9.59 -4.75 -1.83
N LEU A 201 8.97 -5.90 -2.10
CA LEU A 201 7.60 -6.01 -2.62
C LEU A 201 6.57 -5.51 -1.60
N GLU A 202 6.72 -5.85 -0.32
CA GLU A 202 5.88 -5.31 0.77
C GLU A 202 5.96 -3.79 0.85
N VAL A 203 7.18 -3.24 0.85
CA VAL A 203 7.39 -1.78 0.90
C VAL A 203 6.72 -1.10 -0.28
N ARG A 204 6.92 -1.61 -1.51
CA ARG A 204 6.28 -1.08 -2.71
C ARG A 204 4.75 -1.06 -2.58
N ASN A 205 4.16 -2.18 -2.18
CA ASN A 205 2.71 -2.29 -2.08
C ASN A 205 2.15 -1.39 -0.98
N CYS A 206 2.81 -1.30 0.18
CA CYS A 206 2.41 -0.35 1.23
C CYS A 206 2.52 1.11 0.76
N LEU A 207 3.59 1.47 0.03
CA LEU A 207 3.77 2.82 -0.50
C LEU A 207 2.72 3.14 -1.58
N LEU A 208 2.43 2.20 -2.48
CA LEU A 208 1.37 2.31 -3.47
C LEU A 208 0.04 2.65 -2.79
N MET A 209 -0.35 1.87 -1.78
CA MET A 209 -1.61 2.09 -1.05
C MET A 209 -1.59 3.43 -0.31
N PHE A 210 -0.50 3.75 0.37
CA PHE A 210 -0.34 5.03 1.06
C PHE A 210 -0.57 6.20 0.11
N LEU A 211 0.08 6.21 -1.06
CA LEU A 211 -0.06 7.30 -2.03
C LEU A 211 -1.46 7.33 -2.67
N ARG A 212 -1.99 6.19 -3.09
CA ARG A 212 -3.32 6.10 -3.74
C ARG A 212 -4.46 6.51 -2.82
N LEU A 213 -4.36 6.21 -1.53
CA LEU A 213 -5.44 6.50 -0.58
C LEU A 213 -5.36 7.92 -0.03
N GLN A 214 -4.15 8.41 0.26
CA GLN A 214 -4.00 9.75 0.83
C GLN A 214 -4.13 10.86 -0.21
N TYR A 215 -3.80 10.59 -1.48
CA TYR A 215 -3.65 11.61 -2.51
C TYR A 215 -4.31 11.26 -3.85
N LYS A 216 -5.42 10.50 -3.83
CA LYS A 216 -6.09 9.97 -5.04
C LYS A 216 -6.43 11.04 -6.09
N THR A 217 -6.83 12.24 -5.66
CA THR A 217 -7.16 13.37 -6.55
C THR A 217 -5.95 14.11 -7.08
N SER A 218 -4.78 13.95 -6.45
CA SER A 218 -3.54 14.63 -6.85
C SER A 218 -2.63 13.73 -7.67
N LEU A 219 -2.68 12.42 -7.44
CA LEU A 219 -1.74 11.45 -8.00
C LEU A 219 -2.45 10.33 -8.76
N TRP A 220 -1.86 9.94 -9.89
CA TRP A 220 -1.98 8.59 -10.42
C TRP A 220 -0.72 7.82 -10.14
N VAL A 221 -0.86 6.65 -9.52
CA VAL A 221 0.28 5.81 -9.14
C VAL A 221 0.15 4.46 -9.86
N ILE A 222 1.12 4.18 -10.72
CA ILE A 222 1.19 2.97 -11.55
C ILE A 222 2.29 2.08 -10.98
N PRO A 223 1.95 0.91 -10.41
CA PRO A 223 2.95 -0.05 -9.97
C PRO A 223 3.52 -0.83 -11.16
N GLU A 224 4.78 -1.25 -11.05
CA GLU A 224 5.42 -2.12 -12.03
C GLU A 224 5.30 -1.60 -13.48
N SER A 225 5.42 -0.28 -13.64
CA SER A 225 5.26 0.41 -14.92
C SER A 225 6.37 -0.03 -15.89
N HIS A 226 5.96 -0.46 -17.09
CA HIS A 226 6.88 -0.94 -18.12
C HIS A 226 7.33 0.24 -18.98
N GLU A 227 8.62 0.55 -18.87
CA GLU A 227 9.30 1.59 -19.64
C GLU A 227 10.16 0.94 -20.73
N SER A 228 10.56 1.72 -21.73
CA SER A 228 11.45 1.23 -22.81
C SER A 228 12.79 0.70 -22.30
N THR A 229 13.20 1.09 -21.10
CA THR A 229 14.47 0.73 -20.45
C THR A 229 14.33 -0.30 -19.33
N GLY A 230 13.11 -0.76 -19.01
CA GLY A 230 12.89 -1.76 -17.97
C GLY A 230 11.54 -1.60 -17.27
N ARG A 231 11.47 -2.05 -16.01
CA ARG A 231 10.23 -2.01 -15.22
C ARG A 231 10.49 -1.23 -13.94
N ALA A 232 9.89 -0.04 -13.83
CA ALA A 232 9.99 0.78 -12.64
C ALA A 232 9.09 0.23 -11.52
N ASP A 233 9.51 0.34 -10.27
CA ASP A 233 8.69 -0.14 -9.15
C ASP A 233 7.40 0.67 -9.02
N LEU A 234 7.49 2.01 -9.06
CA LEU A 234 6.35 2.92 -9.09
C LEU A 234 6.62 4.09 -10.05
N LYS A 235 5.63 4.37 -10.90
CA LYS A 235 5.50 5.62 -11.66
C LYS A 235 4.41 6.46 -11.01
N VAL A 236 4.71 7.70 -10.66
CA VAL A 236 3.81 8.64 -9.99
C VAL A 236 3.59 9.82 -10.91
N PHE A 237 2.35 10.02 -11.34
CA PHE A 237 1.95 11.16 -12.15
C PHE A 237 1.17 12.16 -11.30
N PHE A 238 1.67 13.40 -11.21
CA PHE A 238 0.99 14.49 -10.54
C PHE A 238 -0.01 15.12 -11.51
N ILE A 239 -1.30 14.98 -11.22
CA ILE A 239 -2.38 15.29 -12.17
C ILE A 239 -2.42 16.80 -12.50
N GLU A 240 -2.37 17.65 -11.47
CA GLU A 240 -2.45 19.11 -11.67
C GLU A 240 -1.17 19.68 -12.30
N GLU A 241 -0.01 19.22 -11.86
CA GLU A 241 1.29 19.74 -12.29
C GLU A 241 1.78 19.10 -13.60
N ARG A 242 1.22 17.93 -13.94
CA ARG A 242 1.53 17.14 -15.14
C ARG A 242 2.98 16.71 -15.21
N VAL A 243 3.50 16.26 -14.07
CA VAL A 243 4.89 15.84 -13.93
C VAL A 243 4.94 14.38 -13.52
N VAL A 244 5.91 13.66 -14.07
CA VAL A 244 6.13 12.24 -13.76
C VAL A 244 7.31 12.11 -12.82
N TYR A 245 7.13 11.37 -11.74
CA TYR A 245 8.19 10.92 -10.86
C TYR A 245 8.33 9.40 -10.97
N PHE A 246 9.57 8.91 -11.04
CA PHE A 246 9.86 7.46 -10.93
C PHE A 246 10.47 7.14 -9.58
N LEU A 247 10.07 6.01 -9.00
CA LEU A 247 10.66 5.48 -7.79
C LEU A 247 11.18 4.07 -8.08
N GLU A 248 12.47 3.87 -7.83
CA GLU A 248 13.08 2.54 -7.73
C GLU A 248 13.39 2.26 -6.26
N LEU A 249 12.94 1.12 -5.76
CA LEU A 249 13.00 0.72 -4.36
C LEU A 249 14.10 -0.35 -4.21
N LYS A 250 14.88 -0.26 -3.15
CA LYS A 250 15.88 -1.28 -2.80
C LYS A 250 15.86 -1.54 -1.31
N VAL A 251 16.03 -2.79 -0.90
CA VAL A 251 16.21 -3.17 0.51
C VAL A 251 17.65 -3.62 0.75
N PHE A 252 18.31 -3.06 1.76
CA PHE A 252 19.63 -3.52 2.21
C PHE A 252 19.47 -4.37 3.46
N ARG A 253 20.04 -5.59 3.48
CA ARG A 253 19.85 -6.53 4.59
C ARG A 253 21.14 -6.72 5.38
N ALA A 254 21.01 -7.02 6.66
CA ALA A 254 22.16 -7.35 7.51
C ALA A 254 22.89 -8.64 7.08
N SER A 255 22.22 -9.53 6.34
CA SER A 255 22.82 -10.74 5.77
C SER A 255 23.72 -10.48 4.57
N ASP A 256 23.61 -9.30 3.95
CA ASP A 256 24.27 -9.00 2.70
C ASP A 256 25.67 -8.46 2.96
N SER A 257 26.62 -8.79 2.07
CA SER A 257 27.95 -8.19 2.13
C SER A 257 27.89 -6.69 1.79
N GLU A 258 28.90 -5.93 2.23
CA GLU A 258 29.01 -4.51 1.91
C GLU A 258 29.13 -4.26 0.40
N SER A 259 29.91 -5.10 -0.31
CA SER A 259 30.05 -5.01 -1.77
C SER A 259 28.74 -5.30 -2.48
N TYR A 260 28.02 -6.35 -2.08
CA TYR A 260 26.70 -6.64 -2.65
C TYR A 260 25.73 -5.47 -2.42
N THR A 261 25.70 -4.93 -1.20
CA THR A 261 24.84 -3.77 -0.86
C THR A 261 25.13 -2.57 -1.76
N LEU A 262 26.43 -2.27 -1.94
CA LEU A 262 26.88 -1.15 -2.78
C LEU A 262 26.47 -1.37 -4.24
N ASP A 263 26.73 -2.56 -4.79
CA ASP A 263 26.38 -2.89 -6.18
C ASP A 263 24.86 -2.89 -6.40
N TRP A 264 24.09 -3.42 -5.45
CA TRP A 264 22.64 -3.42 -5.48
C TRP A 264 22.06 -1.99 -5.46
N GLY A 265 22.61 -1.12 -4.61
CA GLY A 265 22.25 0.30 -4.57
C GLY A 265 22.59 1.03 -5.87
N LYS A 266 23.80 0.81 -6.43
CA LYS A 266 24.20 1.38 -7.72
C LYS A 266 23.29 0.93 -8.85
N LYS A 267 22.88 -0.35 -8.85
CA LYS A 267 21.92 -0.88 -9.83
C LYS A 267 20.59 -0.15 -9.76
N GLY A 268 20.02 0.03 -8.56
CA GLY A 268 18.77 0.78 -8.38
C GLY A 268 18.88 2.24 -8.86
N ILE A 269 19.98 2.93 -8.54
CA ILE A 269 20.25 4.28 -9.04
C ILE A 269 20.33 4.32 -10.57
N ALA A 270 21.03 3.37 -11.19
CA ALA A 270 21.16 3.31 -12.65
C ALA A 270 19.82 3.02 -13.35
N GLN A 271 18.98 2.16 -12.76
CA GLN A 271 17.62 1.90 -13.23
C GLN A 271 16.77 3.18 -13.17
N ALA A 272 16.71 3.84 -12.01
CA ALA A 272 15.99 5.11 -11.83
C ALA A 272 16.44 6.18 -12.82
N HIS A 273 17.76 6.29 -13.06
CA HIS A 273 18.31 7.19 -14.06
C HIS A 273 17.83 6.84 -15.48
N SER A 274 17.80 5.56 -15.83
CA SER A 274 17.39 5.08 -17.16
C SER A 274 15.91 5.38 -17.43
N TYR A 275 15.04 5.27 -16.42
CA TYR A 275 13.63 5.66 -16.57
C TYR A 275 13.49 7.17 -16.77
N ARG A 276 14.26 7.98 -16.03
CA ARG A 276 14.30 9.44 -16.21
C ARG A 276 14.69 9.84 -17.63
N LEU A 277 15.68 9.16 -18.21
CA LEU A 277 16.12 9.44 -19.58
C LEU A 277 15.14 8.95 -20.65
N ALA A 278 14.35 7.93 -20.34
CA ALA A 278 13.38 7.34 -21.26
C ALA A 278 12.07 8.14 -21.35
N ASN A 279 11.81 9.06 -20.41
CA ASN A 279 10.57 9.80 -20.30
C ASN A 279 10.85 11.30 -20.14
N ASP A 280 10.58 12.08 -21.18
CA ASP A 280 10.86 13.53 -21.22
C ASP A 280 10.06 14.36 -20.21
N GLN A 281 8.96 13.81 -19.68
CA GLN A 281 8.14 14.44 -18.64
C GLN A 281 8.60 14.07 -17.22
N CYS A 282 9.57 13.16 -17.10
CA CYS A 282 10.13 12.79 -15.82
C CYS A 282 10.95 13.94 -15.25
N GLN A 283 10.39 14.61 -14.23
CA GLN A 283 11.11 15.66 -13.53
C GLN A 283 12.11 15.09 -12.53
N VAL A 284 11.71 14.04 -11.82
CA VAL A 284 12.49 13.49 -10.70
C VAL A 284 12.47 11.97 -10.75
N ALA A 285 13.64 11.37 -10.59
CA ALA A 285 13.78 9.94 -10.33
C ALA A 285 14.39 9.73 -8.94
N TYR A 286 13.75 8.89 -8.14
CA TYR A 286 14.16 8.52 -6.80
C TYR A 286 14.77 7.12 -6.78
N ALA A 287 15.85 6.97 -6.03
CA ALA A 287 16.35 5.68 -5.58
C ALA A 287 16.15 5.59 -4.06
N CYS A 288 15.08 4.92 -3.63
CA CYS A 288 14.68 4.78 -2.24
C CYS A 288 15.25 3.49 -1.66
N CYS A 289 16.23 3.60 -0.76
CA CYS A 289 16.92 2.48 -0.14
C CYS A 289 16.50 2.30 1.32
N TYR A 290 15.82 1.21 1.64
CA TYR A 290 15.39 0.86 2.99
C TYR A 290 16.43 -0.03 3.65
N ASP A 291 17.12 0.52 4.64
CA ASP A 291 18.36 -0.04 5.17
C ASP A 291 18.14 -0.80 6.48
N ALA A 292 18.17 -2.13 6.41
CA ALA A 292 18.02 -3.07 7.53
C ALA A 292 19.37 -3.61 8.05
N ARG A 293 20.51 -3.02 7.70
CA ARG A 293 21.85 -3.57 8.01
C ARG A 293 22.22 -3.51 9.51
N GLY A 294 21.40 -2.88 10.34
CA GLY A 294 21.61 -2.77 11.79
C GLY A 294 22.56 -1.66 12.23
N ARG A 295 23.10 -0.87 11.29
CA ARG A 295 23.90 0.33 11.55
C ARG A 295 23.37 1.52 10.76
N ASP A 296 23.20 2.65 11.43
CA ASP A 296 22.73 3.88 10.79
C ASP A 296 23.90 4.66 10.19
N VAL A 297 24.47 4.12 9.12
CA VAL A 297 25.65 4.70 8.45
C VAL A 297 25.39 4.80 6.96
N GLU A 298 25.57 6.01 6.43
CA GLU A 298 25.43 6.31 5.02
C GLU A 298 26.49 5.58 4.17
N ILE A 299 26.13 5.22 2.94
CA ILE A 299 27.07 4.65 1.96
C ILE A 299 27.50 5.79 1.04
N ALA A 300 28.59 6.48 1.39
CA ALA A 300 29.04 7.69 0.72
C ALA A 300 29.18 7.52 -0.81
N GLU A 301 29.63 6.35 -1.26
CA GLU A 301 29.77 6.02 -2.67
C GLU A 301 28.44 6.00 -3.43
N LEU A 302 27.32 5.63 -2.78
CA LEU A 302 25.99 5.71 -3.39
C LEU A 302 25.52 7.15 -3.54
N VAL A 303 25.82 8.01 -2.55
CA VAL A 303 25.52 9.44 -2.62
C VAL A 303 26.25 10.08 -3.80
N THR A 304 27.56 9.83 -3.91
CA THR A 304 28.36 10.32 -5.03
C THR A 304 27.82 9.82 -6.37
N TYR A 305 27.52 8.52 -6.48
CA TYR A 305 27.02 7.92 -7.71
C TYR A 305 25.64 8.46 -8.12
N ALA A 306 24.71 8.63 -7.16
CA ALA A 306 23.40 9.21 -7.41
C ALA A 306 23.46 10.66 -7.88
N ASN A 307 24.34 11.46 -7.27
CA ASN A 307 24.59 12.84 -7.71
C ASN A 307 25.12 12.88 -9.15
N THR A 308 26.04 11.98 -9.52
CA THR A 308 26.52 11.86 -10.91
C THR A 308 25.42 11.50 -11.89
N MET A 309 24.46 10.65 -11.49
CA MET A 309 23.34 10.22 -12.34
C MET A 309 22.14 11.19 -12.34
N ASN A 310 22.20 12.27 -11.56
CA ASN A 310 21.08 13.17 -11.30
C ASN A 310 19.82 12.40 -10.85
N VAL A 311 19.99 11.55 -9.82
CA VAL A 311 18.93 10.77 -9.17
C VAL A 311 18.87 11.17 -7.70
N LEU A 312 17.66 11.38 -7.17
CA LEU A 312 17.47 11.67 -5.76
C LEU A 312 17.59 10.38 -4.94
N TYR A 313 18.76 10.19 -4.34
CA TYR A 313 19.01 9.09 -3.42
C TYR A 313 18.42 9.38 -2.06
N ARG A 314 17.59 8.47 -1.53
CA ARG A 314 17.02 8.55 -0.18
C ARG A 314 17.26 7.25 0.56
N ARG A 315 18.05 7.31 1.62
CA ARG A 315 18.29 6.19 2.53
C ARG A 315 17.38 6.32 3.75
N TYR A 316 16.63 5.26 4.02
CA TYR A 316 15.70 5.15 5.14
C TYR A 316 16.15 4.01 6.07
N PHE A 317 16.81 4.35 7.18
CA PHE A 317 17.31 3.34 8.12
C PHE A 317 16.18 2.69 8.93
N MET A 318 16.07 1.37 8.89
CA MET A 318 15.06 0.65 9.67
C MET A 318 15.65 0.24 11.02
N TYR A 319 15.03 0.69 12.10
CA TYR A 319 15.44 0.38 13.46
C TYR A 319 14.90 -0.99 13.88
N GLN A 320 15.70 -1.72 14.66
CA GLN A 320 15.31 -3.00 15.24
C GLN A 320 14.40 -2.87 16.49
N SER A 321 14.19 -1.66 16.99
CA SER A 321 13.27 -1.36 18.10
C SER A 321 12.77 0.09 18.03
N SER A 322 11.55 0.34 18.51
CA SER A 322 11.03 1.72 18.64
C SER A 322 11.84 2.57 19.62
N GLU A 323 12.43 1.96 20.64
CA GLU A 323 13.26 2.67 21.60
C GLU A 323 14.51 3.27 20.94
N ASN A 324 15.18 2.52 20.06
CA ASN A 324 16.32 3.03 19.31
C ASN A 324 15.92 4.18 18.38
N PHE A 325 14.76 4.06 17.73
CA PHE A 325 14.21 5.12 16.88
C PHE A 325 13.94 6.41 17.67
N HIS A 326 13.25 6.33 18.82
CA HIS A 326 12.94 7.52 19.62
C HIS A 326 14.20 8.24 20.12
N ARG A 327 15.23 7.49 20.55
CA ARG A 327 16.52 8.08 20.96
C ARG A 327 17.23 8.84 19.83
N SER A 328 17.03 8.43 18.58
CA SER A 328 17.62 9.11 17.42
C SER A 328 16.86 10.34 16.94
N PHE A 329 15.56 10.45 17.25
CA PHE A 329 14.68 11.53 16.77
C PHE A 329 14.32 12.58 17.82
N MET A 330 14.48 12.28 19.11
CA MET A 330 14.25 13.23 20.21
C MET A 330 15.52 13.35 21.07
N PRO A 331 16.56 14.08 20.59
CA PRO A 331 17.78 14.33 21.35
C PRO A 331 17.57 15.22 22.58
#